data_AF-A0A842W5D0-F1
#
_entry.id   AF-A0A842W5D0-F1
#
_cell.length_a   1.000
_cell.length_b   1.000
_cell.length_c   1.000
_cell.angle_alpha   90.00
_cell.angle_beta   90.00
_cell.angle_gamma   90.00
#
_symmetry.space_group_name_H-M   'P 1'
#
loop_
_entity.id
_entity.type
_entity.pdbx_description
1 polymer ?
#
loop_
_entity_poly.entity_id
_entity_poly.type
_entity_poly.pdbx_seq_one_letter_code
_entity_poly.pdbx_strand_id
1 'polypeptide(L)'
;MDAEKQIQSVISILRELEEDSVPRNVKEKIVITVSSLEEDKEVSIRVNKALHELEDIADDPNLQPYVRTQIWNIVSVLEKIA
;
A
#
# COMPACT_ATOMS: atom_id res chain seq x y z
N MET A 1 10.88 -16.34 1.62
CA MET A 1 11.04 -15.18 0.71
C MET A 1 11.54 -14.03 1.55
N ASP A 2 12.44 -13.22 1.00
CA ASP A 2 13.01 -12.07 1.71
C ASP A 2 11.94 -10.99 1.86
N ALA A 3 11.58 -10.64 3.11
CA ALA A 3 10.52 -9.69 3.42
C ALA A 3 10.72 -8.36 2.68
N GLU A 4 11.99 -7.92 2.55
CA GLU A 4 12.34 -6.69 1.86
C GLU A 4 11.99 -6.78 0.37
N LYS A 5 12.21 -7.93 -0.29
CA LYS A 5 11.81 -8.09 -1.70
C LYS A 5 10.30 -8.01 -1.90
N GLN A 6 9.52 -8.51 -0.95
CA GLN A 6 8.06 -8.42 -1.01
C GLN A 6 7.60 -6.97 -0.80
N ILE A 7 8.22 -6.25 0.13
CA ILE A 7 7.98 -4.81 0.34
C ILE A 7 8.31 -4.02 -0.92
N GLN A 8 9.47 -4.25 -1.55
CA GLN A 8 9.83 -3.57 -2.79
C GLN A 8 8.85 -3.87 -3.93
N SER A 9 8.37 -5.12 -4.04
CA SER A 9 7.31 -5.46 -5.00
C SER A 9 6.02 -4.71 -4.72
N VAL A 10 5.62 -4.55 -3.45
CA VAL A 10 4.43 -3.79 -3.05
C VAL A 10 4.59 -2.31 -3.39
N ILE A 11 5.76 -1.71 -3.12
CA ILE A 11 6.06 -0.31 -3.45
C ILE A 11 5.93 -0.08 -4.96
N SER A 12 6.44 -0.97 -5.79
CA SER A 12 6.31 -0.85 -7.25
C SER A 12 4.85 -0.83 -7.69
N ILE A 13 4.02 -1.74 -7.17
CA ILE A 13 2.59 -1.80 -7.51
C ILE A 13 1.86 -0.54 -7.03
N LEU A 14 2.19 -0.03 -5.84
CA LEU A 14 1.61 1.21 -5.31
C LEU A 14 1.98 2.42 -6.19
N ARG A 15 3.23 2.50 -6.67
CA ARG A 15 3.65 3.58 -7.58
C ARG A 15 2.95 3.50 -8.94
N GLU A 16 2.76 2.30 -9.49
CA GLU A 16 1.96 2.12 -10.71
C GLU A 16 0.52 2.59 -10.51
N LEU A 17 -0.09 2.28 -9.36
CA LEU A 17 -1.43 2.78 -9.00
C LEU A 17 -1.50 4.29 -8.82
N GLU A 18 -0.41 4.92 -8.38
CA GLU A 18 -0.32 6.38 -8.25
C GLU A 18 -0.35 7.08 -9.62
N GLU A 19 0.31 6.49 -10.62
CA GLU A 19 0.33 7.00 -12.01
C GLU A 19 -1.02 6.85 -12.72
N ASP A 20 -1.80 5.85 -12.32
CA ASP A 20 -3.14 5.58 -12.83
C ASP A 20 -4.16 6.72 -12.55
N SER A 21 -5.32 6.64 -13.20
CA SER A 21 -6.42 7.62 -13.03
C SER A 21 -7.19 7.41 -11.72
N VAL A 22 -6.51 7.46 -10.57
CA VAL A 22 -7.14 7.41 -9.23
C VAL A 22 -7.42 8.82 -8.68
N PRO A 23 -8.42 8.99 -7.80
CA PRO A 23 -8.71 10.27 -7.16
C PRO A 23 -7.51 10.85 -6.40
N ARG A 24 -7.43 12.18 -6.31
CA ARG A 24 -6.30 12.88 -5.67
C ARG A 24 -6.04 12.43 -4.23
N ASN A 25 -7.10 12.25 -3.44
CA ASN A 25 -6.99 11.81 -2.06
C ASN A 25 -6.43 10.37 -1.95
N VAL A 26 -6.76 9.49 -2.90
CA VAL A 26 -6.19 8.14 -2.99
C VAL A 26 -4.70 8.23 -3.34
N LYS A 27 -4.31 9.09 -4.30
CA LYS A 27 -2.88 9.32 -4.63
C LYS A 27 -2.09 9.78 -3.40
N GLU A 28 -2.63 10.76 -2.67
CA GLU A 28 -1.98 11.28 -1.46
C GLU A 28 -1.78 10.18 -0.40
N LYS A 29 -2.77 9.31 -0.18
CA LYS A 29 -2.64 8.17 0.73
C LYS A 29 -1.64 7.13 0.23
N ILE A 30 -1.63 6.80 -1.07
CA ILE A 30 -0.64 5.89 -1.67
C ILE A 30 0.79 6.37 -1.41
N VAL A 31 1.06 7.67 -1.60
CA VAL A 31 2.38 8.26 -1.33
C VAL A 31 2.77 8.11 0.15
N ILE A 32 1.82 8.29 1.08
CA ILE A 32 2.03 8.10 2.52
C ILE A 32 2.33 6.62 2.84
N THR A 33 1.58 5.68 2.24
CA THR A 33 1.82 4.24 2.39
C THR A 33 3.22 3.85 1.90
N VAL A 34 3.62 4.32 0.71
CA VAL A 34 4.97 4.07 0.15
C VAL A 34 6.04 4.63 1.09
N SER A 35 5.87 5.87 1.54
CA SER A 35 6.81 6.50 2.47
C SER A 35 6.95 5.71 3.77
N SER A 36 5.85 5.15 4.30
CA SER A 36 5.86 4.30 5.50
C SER A 36 6.64 3.01 5.30
N LEU A 37 6.55 2.41 4.11
CA LEU A 37 7.28 1.19 3.74
C LEU A 37 8.79 1.46 3.53
N GLU A 38 9.16 2.67 3.13
CA GLU A 38 10.56 3.08 2.89
C GLU A 38 11.27 3.66 4.14
N GLU A 39 10.58 3.80 5.28
CA GLU A 39 11.20 4.31 6.52
C GLU A 39 12.42 3.46 6.94
N ASP A 40 13.41 4.07 7.59
CA ASP A 40 14.51 3.34 8.23
C ASP A 40 14.08 2.83 9.63
N LYS A 41 13.19 1.82 9.63
CA LYS A 41 12.62 1.19 10.83
C LYS A 41 12.47 -0.31 10.65
N GLU A 42 12.20 -1.00 11.76
CA GLU A 42 11.86 -2.41 11.75
C GLU A 42 10.71 -2.71 10.76
N VAL A 43 10.85 -3.79 10.01
CA VAL A 43 9.88 -4.25 9.00
C VAL A 43 8.46 -4.27 9.57
N SER A 44 8.28 -4.83 10.76
CA SER A 44 6.98 -4.92 11.44
C SER A 44 6.34 -3.54 11.62
N ILE A 45 7.10 -2.53 12.04
CA ILE A 45 6.59 -1.16 12.25
C ILE A 45 6.18 -0.54 10.91
N ARG A 46 7.00 -0.69 9.88
CA ARG A 46 6.73 -0.18 8.52
C ARG A 46 5.46 -0.79 7.94
N VAL A 47 5.34 -2.11 8.05
CA VAL A 47 4.21 -2.88 7.53
C VAL A 47 2.91 -2.53 8.28
N ASN A 48 2.93 -2.46 9.61
CA ASN A 48 1.74 -2.11 10.39
C ASN A 48 1.22 -0.71 10.05
N LYS A 49 2.11 0.28 9.87
CA LYS A 49 1.72 1.61 9.39
C LYS A 49 1.10 1.55 8.01
N ALA A 50 1.74 0.86 7.07
CA ALA A 50 1.25 0.75 5.70
C ALA A 50 -0.14 0.07 5.65
N LEU A 51 -0.37 -0.97 6.44
CA LEU A 51 -1.67 -1.64 6.55
C LEU A 51 -2.76 -0.68 7.00
N HIS A 52 -2.50 0.12 8.03
CA HIS A 52 -3.46 1.12 8.52
C HIS A 52 -3.83 2.15 7.44
N GLU A 53 -2.86 2.65 6.69
CA GLU A 53 -3.12 3.58 5.58
C GLU A 53 -3.89 2.93 4.42
N LEU A 54 -3.67 1.62 4.18
CA LEU A 54 -4.35 0.87 3.12
C LEU A 54 -5.82 0.56 3.46
N GLU A 55 -6.14 0.35 4.74
CA GLU A 55 -7.53 0.23 5.21
C GLU A 55 -8.31 1.51 4.87
N ASP A 56 -7.74 2.67 5.18
CA ASP A 56 -8.29 3.97 4.85
C ASP A 56 -8.52 4.18 3.34
N ILE A 57 -7.61 3.69 2.49
CA ILE A 57 -7.79 3.73 1.03
C ILE A 57 -8.92 2.79 0.62
N ALA A 58 -8.94 1.58 1.16
CA ALA A 58 -9.96 0.58 0.85
C ALA A 58 -11.36 1.09 1.22
N ASP A 59 -11.51 1.85 2.29
CA ASP A 59 -12.81 2.38 2.71
C ASP A 59 -13.31 3.59 1.91
N ASP A 60 -12.52 4.11 0.97
CA ASP A 60 -12.93 5.24 0.12
C ASP A 60 -14.11 4.85 -0.80
N PRO A 61 -15.26 5.55 -0.72
CA PRO A 61 -16.46 5.22 -1.50
C PRO A 61 -16.32 5.53 -3.00
N ASN A 62 -15.37 6.37 -3.39
CA ASN A 62 -15.08 6.73 -4.78
C ASN A 62 -13.97 5.85 -5.39
N LEU A 63 -13.44 4.89 -4.63
CA LEU A 63 -12.41 3.98 -5.14
C LEU A 63 -12.98 3.06 -6.22
N GLN A 64 -12.31 3.02 -7.36
CA GLN A 64 -12.69 2.16 -8.48
C GLN A 64 -12.59 0.67 -8.08
N PRO A 65 -13.52 -0.19 -8.51
CA PRO A 65 -13.54 -1.60 -8.09
C PRO A 65 -12.24 -2.36 -8.36
N TYR A 66 -11.57 -2.07 -9.49
CA TYR A 66 -10.31 -2.73 -9.82
C TYR A 66 -9.19 -2.33 -8.85
N VAL A 67 -9.10 -1.04 -8.48
CA VAL A 67 -8.12 -0.52 -7.54
C VAL A 67 -8.34 -1.14 -6.16
N ARG A 68 -9.61 -1.23 -5.72
CA ARG A 68 -9.98 -1.90 -4.47
C ARG A 68 -9.45 -3.34 -4.39
N THR A 69 -9.59 -4.10 -5.48
CA THR A 69 -9.05 -5.48 -5.56
C THR A 69 -7.53 -5.48 -5.48
N GLN A 70 -6.84 -4.53 -6.11
CA GLN A 70 -5.39 -4.42 -6.01
C GLN A 70 -4.93 -4.08 -4.60
N ILE A 71 -5.58 -3.13 -3.93
CA ILE A 71 -5.31 -2.79 -2.52
C ILE A 71 -5.51 -4.02 -1.63
N TRP A 72 -6.59 -4.78 -1.81
CA TRP A 72 -6.83 -6.00 -1.04
C TRP A 72 -5.72 -7.07 -1.23
N ASN A 73 -5.23 -7.23 -2.46
CA ASN A 73 -4.10 -8.11 -2.73
C ASN A 73 -2.82 -7.64 -2.04
N ILE A 74 -2.55 -6.33 -2.03
CA ILE A 74 -1.39 -5.73 -1.35
C ILE A 74 -1.48 -5.96 0.16
N VAL A 75 -2.64 -5.69 0.77
CA VAL A 75 -2.91 -5.96 2.19
C VAL A 75 -2.62 -7.42 2.52
N SER A 76 -3.16 -8.35 1.73
CA SER A 76 -2.93 -9.80 1.91
C SER A 76 -1.46 -10.23 1.81
N VAL A 77 -0.63 -9.48 1.08
CA VAL A 77 0.82 -9.71 1.00
C VAL A 77 1.51 -9.15 2.24
N LEU A 78 1.16 -7.93 2.65
CA LEU A 78 1.75 -7.26 3.80
C LEU A 78 1.40 -7.96 5.12
N GLU A 79 0.18 -8.46 5.30
CA GLU A 79 -0.22 -9.25 6.47
C GLU A 79 0.60 -10.52 6.67
N LYS A 80 1.18 -11.09 5.60
CA LYS A 80 2.08 -12.26 5.69
C LYS A 80 3.49 -11.90 6.15
N ILE A 81 3.83 -10.62 6.12
CA ILE A 81 5.14 -10.06 6.48
C ILE A 81 5.12 -9.47 7.89
N ALA A 82 3.97 -8.90 8.29
CA ALA A 82 3.73 -8.29 9.61
C ALA A 82 4.07 -9.23 10.77
#